data_AF-A0A6P2Q5R7-F1
#
_entry.id   AF-A0A6P2Q5R7-F1
#
_cell.length_a   1.000
_cell.length_b   1.000
_cell.length_c   1.000
_cell.angle_alpha   90.00
_cell.angle_beta   90.00
_cell.angle_gamma   90.00
#
_symmetry.space_group_name_H-M   'P 1'
#
loop_
_entity.id
_entity.type
_entity.pdbx_description
1 polymer ?
#
loop_
_entity_poly.entity_id
_entity_poly.type
_entity_poly.pdbx_seq_one_letter_code
_entity_poly.pdbx_strand_id
1 'polypeptide(L)'
;MSARPAAAGPGPHVAALPALGWGVALMVALAAAAGMTLSARHADTDRTVDELVSSHVRAGLSARDIDVISTDRHTVKPWFNGRLDYAPPVEDLSASGFPLAGGRLDYVGGRRVAVLVYRYRQHVIDVYVRPAGEGRARAAYTTVSQGYALDRWDAAGMTWWAVTDAEPSALAAFRTALDARLRGARSE
;
A
#
# COMPACT_ATOMS: atom_id res chain seq x y z
N MET A 1 -76.99 -30.98 47.19
CA MET A 1 -75.70 -31.26 47.84
C MET A 1 -74.61 -30.93 46.84
N SER A 2 -73.79 -29.95 47.17
CA SER A 2 -72.76 -29.32 46.33
C SER A 2 -71.62 -30.25 45.92
N ALA A 3 -70.99 -29.97 44.78
CA ALA A 3 -69.54 -30.05 44.65
C ALA A 3 -69.03 -29.07 43.56
N ARG A 4 -68.06 -28.24 43.97
CA ARG A 4 -67.36 -27.17 43.25
C ARG A 4 -66.36 -27.73 42.22
N PRO A 5 -65.90 -26.89 41.26
CA PRO A 5 -65.03 -27.32 40.16
C PRO A 5 -63.57 -27.46 40.63
N ALA A 6 -62.83 -28.39 40.02
CA ALA A 6 -61.38 -28.49 40.15
C ALA A 6 -60.72 -27.78 38.96
N ALA A 7 -59.96 -26.73 39.24
CA ALA A 7 -59.21 -25.96 38.27
C ALA A 7 -58.03 -26.79 37.72
N ALA A 8 -57.90 -26.83 36.39
CA ALA A 8 -56.74 -27.37 35.72
C ALA A 8 -55.56 -26.39 35.86
N GLY A 9 -54.48 -26.83 36.50
CA GLY A 9 -53.24 -26.05 36.66
C GLY A 9 -52.48 -25.93 35.33
N PRO A 10 -51.78 -24.81 35.08
CA PRO A 10 -50.98 -24.63 33.86
C PRO A 10 -49.72 -25.50 33.92
N GLY A 11 -49.46 -26.24 32.84
CA GLY A 11 -48.27 -27.06 32.68
C GLY A 11 -46.99 -26.23 32.56
N PRO A 12 -45.81 -26.83 32.82
CA PRO A 12 -44.54 -26.11 32.82
C PRO A 12 -44.20 -25.64 31.41
N HIS A 13 -44.19 -24.32 31.20
CA HIS A 13 -43.59 -23.71 30.04
C HIS A 13 -42.07 -23.82 30.17
N VAL A 14 -41.47 -24.77 29.44
CA VAL A 14 -40.02 -24.83 29.28
C VAL A 14 -39.62 -23.62 28.43
N ALA A 15 -39.20 -22.55 29.09
CA ALA A 15 -38.61 -21.39 28.44
C ALA A 15 -37.28 -21.83 27.80
N ALA A 16 -37.33 -22.21 26.52
CA ALA A 16 -36.13 -22.37 25.72
C ALA A 16 -35.44 -21.00 25.63
N LEU A 17 -34.30 -20.86 26.29
CA LEU A 17 -33.50 -19.64 26.35
C LEU A 17 -33.09 -19.22 24.92
N PRO A 18 -33.63 -18.12 24.36
CA PRO A 18 -33.28 -17.65 23.01
C PRO A 18 -31.87 -17.02 22.95
N ALA A 19 -31.17 -16.98 24.09
CA ALA A 19 -29.90 -16.28 24.25
C ALA A 19 -28.74 -16.88 23.42
N LEU A 20 -28.77 -18.18 23.08
CA LEU A 20 -27.71 -18.79 22.26
C LEU A 20 -27.79 -18.39 20.77
N GLY A 21 -29.00 -18.19 20.23
CA GLY A 21 -29.18 -17.89 18.80
C GLY A 21 -28.68 -16.50 18.40
N TRP A 22 -28.83 -15.51 19.30
CA TRP A 22 -28.33 -14.15 19.08
C TRP A 22 -26.81 -14.08 19.13
N GLY A 23 -26.17 -14.89 19.98
CA GLY A 23 -24.70 -14.99 20.03
C GLY A 23 -24.11 -15.52 18.71
N VAL A 24 -24.71 -16.59 18.15
CA VAL A 24 -24.27 -17.16 16.87
C VAL A 24 -24.54 -16.20 15.71
N ALA A 25 -25.71 -15.56 15.67
CA ALA A 25 -26.04 -14.58 14.64
C ALA A 25 -25.10 -13.36 14.65
N LEU A 26 -24.76 -12.84 15.84
CA LEU A 26 -23.80 -11.75 16.00
C LEU A 26 -22.39 -12.16 15.53
N MET A 27 -21.95 -13.37 15.88
CA MET A 27 -20.65 -13.91 15.43
C MET A 27 -20.59 -14.06 13.91
N VAL A 28 -21.64 -14.57 13.27
CA VAL A 28 -21.71 -14.68 11.80
C VAL A 28 -21.72 -13.30 11.14
N ALA A 29 -22.47 -12.34 11.70
CA ALA A 29 -22.49 -10.98 11.19
C ALA A 29 -21.12 -10.28 11.31
N LEU A 30 -20.41 -10.46 12.43
CA LEU A 30 -19.06 -9.95 12.63
C LEU A 30 -18.06 -10.61 11.69
N ALA A 31 -18.14 -11.94 11.50
CA ALA A 31 -17.29 -12.66 10.56
C ALA A 31 -17.55 -12.23 9.11
N ALA A 32 -18.81 -12.02 8.71
CA ALA A 32 -19.16 -11.53 7.39
C ALA A 32 -18.69 -10.08 7.19
N ALA A 33 -18.87 -9.20 8.18
CA ALA A 33 -18.36 -7.83 8.13
C ALA A 33 -16.82 -7.79 8.06
N ALA A 34 -16.14 -8.63 8.84
CA ALA A 34 -14.69 -8.81 8.76
C ALA A 34 -14.26 -9.34 7.38
N GLY A 35 -14.96 -10.33 6.84
CA GLY A 35 -14.70 -10.87 5.49
C GLY A 35 -14.89 -9.81 4.40
N MET A 36 -15.99 -9.05 4.45
CA MET A 36 -16.25 -7.96 3.50
C MET A 36 -15.19 -6.86 3.59
N THR A 37 -14.81 -6.45 4.81
CA THR A 37 -13.76 -5.44 4.98
C THR A 37 -12.42 -5.93 4.47
N LEU A 38 -12.03 -7.18 4.76
CA LEU A 38 -10.80 -7.77 4.24
C LEU A 38 -10.83 -7.90 2.71
N SER A 39 -11.96 -8.31 2.12
CA SER A 39 -12.09 -8.41 0.66
C SER A 39 -12.00 -7.04 -0.02
N ALA A 40 -12.65 -6.02 0.55
CA ALA A 40 -12.56 -4.65 0.06
C ALA A 40 -11.12 -4.12 0.16
N ARG A 41 -10.39 -4.47 1.24
CA ARG A 41 -8.94 -4.19 1.30
C ARG A 41 -8.23 -4.83 0.14
N HIS A 42 -8.33 -6.13 -0.07
CA HIS A 42 -7.58 -6.81 -1.14
C HIS A 42 -7.84 -6.18 -2.51
N ALA A 43 -9.10 -5.95 -2.87
CA ALA A 43 -9.47 -5.30 -4.12
C ALA A 43 -8.85 -3.90 -4.30
N ASP A 44 -8.73 -3.11 -3.23
CA ASP A 44 -8.03 -1.82 -3.29
C ASP A 44 -6.51 -1.97 -3.43
N THR A 45 -5.90 -3.04 -2.90
CA THR A 45 -4.46 -3.31 -3.09
C THR A 45 -4.25 -3.59 -4.57
N ASP A 46 -5.05 -4.51 -5.11
CA ASP A 46 -4.91 -5.00 -6.48
C ASP A 46 -5.09 -3.85 -7.48
N ARG A 47 -6.09 -2.98 -7.27
CA ARG A 47 -6.27 -1.76 -8.09
C ARG A 47 -5.04 -0.84 -8.04
N THR A 48 -4.45 -0.65 -6.86
CA THR A 48 -3.24 0.19 -6.73
C THR A 48 -2.05 -0.46 -7.45
N VAL A 49 -1.89 -1.78 -7.32
CA VAL A 49 -0.84 -2.54 -7.99
C VAL A 49 -0.99 -2.43 -9.51
N ASP A 50 -2.20 -2.61 -10.04
CA ASP A 50 -2.47 -2.50 -11.47
C ASP A 50 -2.19 -1.09 -12.00
N GLU A 51 -2.57 -0.05 -11.26
CA GLU A 51 -2.27 1.34 -11.62
C GLU A 51 -0.75 1.61 -11.68
N LEU A 52 -0.01 1.15 -10.66
CA LEU A 52 1.45 1.28 -10.59
C LEU A 52 2.14 0.55 -11.75
N VAL A 53 1.74 -0.69 -12.04
CA VAL A 53 2.28 -1.45 -13.18
C VAL A 53 1.92 -0.75 -14.49
N SER A 54 0.68 -0.27 -14.65
CA SER A 54 0.26 0.43 -15.87
C SER A 54 1.02 1.74 -16.09
N SER A 55 1.34 2.47 -15.00
CA SER A 55 2.17 3.67 -15.03
C SER A 55 3.60 3.34 -15.46
N HIS A 56 4.19 2.31 -14.85
CA HIS A 56 5.54 1.83 -15.19
C HIS A 56 5.65 1.42 -16.67
N VAL A 57 4.72 0.59 -17.16
CA VAL A 57 4.68 0.16 -18.57
C VAL A 57 4.49 1.35 -19.50
N ARG A 58 3.57 2.26 -19.17
CA ARG A 58 3.29 3.45 -20.00
C ARG A 58 4.49 4.38 -20.09
N ALA A 59 5.21 4.56 -18.98
CA ALA A 59 6.46 5.31 -18.95
C ALA A 59 7.47 4.67 -19.91
N GLY A 60 7.74 3.38 -19.73
CA GLY A 60 8.73 2.63 -20.54
C GLY A 60 8.42 2.61 -22.03
N LEU A 61 7.13 2.58 -22.42
CA LEU A 61 6.71 2.62 -23.82
C LEU A 61 6.76 4.03 -24.44
N SER A 62 6.63 5.10 -23.64
CA SER A 62 6.47 6.46 -24.17
C SER A 62 7.77 7.24 -24.34
N ALA A 63 8.93 6.69 -23.94
CA ALA A 63 10.22 7.39 -23.88
C ALA A 63 10.19 8.73 -23.09
N ARG A 64 9.12 8.97 -22.31
CA ARG A 64 8.96 10.03 -21.31
C ARG A 64 9.12 9.42 -19.92
N ASP A 65 10.11 8.54 -19.76
CA ASP A 65 10.41 7.88 -18.48
C ASP A 65 10.79 8.87 -17.38
N ILE A 66 11.29 10.04 -17.78
CA ILE A 66 11.95 11.00 -16.92
C ILE A 66 11.57 12.42 -17.37
N ASP A 67 10.82 13.14 -16.52
CA ASP A 67 10.50 14.56 -16.77
C ASP A 67 11.68 15.48 -16.42
N VAL A 68 12.55 15.03 -15.51
CA VAL A 68 13.81 15.68 -15.15
C VAL A 68 14.94 14.67 -15.10
N ILE A 69 15.76 14.70 -16.15
CA ILE A 69 16.99 13.92 -16.21
C ILE A 69 18.00 14.62 -15.31
N SER A 70 18.16 14.14 -14.07
CA SER A 70 19.23 14.59 -13.18
C SER A 70 19.62 13.48 -12.22
N THR A 71 20.92 13.22 -12.17
CA THR A 71 21.56 12.34 -11.19
C THR A 71 21.82 13.07 -9.86
N ASP A 72 21.50 14.36 -9.77
CA ASP A 72 21.77 15.21 -8.61
C ASP A 72 20.50 15.63 -7.87
N ARG A 73 20.47 15.34 -6.56
CA ARG A 73 19.42 15.75 -5.62
C ARG A 73 19.14 17.26 -5.63
N HIS A 74 20.13 18.08 -6.00
CA HIS A 74 20.02 19.54 -6.03
C HIS A 74 19.26 20.09 -7.24
N THR A 75 18.96 19.25 -8.25
CA THR A 75 18.08 19.63 -9.38
C THR A 75 16.67 19.07 -9.21
N VAL A 76 16.54 17.86 -8.65
CA VAL A 76 15.27 17.14 -8.59
C VAL A 76 14.35 17.68 -7.48
N LYS A 77 14.90 18.00 -6.29
CA LYS A 77 14.11 18.55 -5.16
C LYS A 77 13.43 19.88 -5.50
N PRO A 78 14.12 20.89 -6.05
CA PRO A 78 13.48 22.15 -6.43
C PRO A 78 12.42 21.98 -7.53
N TRP A 79 12.59 21.02 -8.45
CA TRP A 79 11.62 20.78 -9.51
C TRP A 79 10.28 20.24 -8.98
N PHE A 80 10.33 19.39 -7.94
CA PHE A 80 9.13 18.89 -7.26
C PHE A 80 8.43 19.95 -6.39
N ASN A 81 9.17 20.84 -5.72
CA ASN A 81 8.60 21.90 -4.87
C ASN A 81 7.65 22.87 -5.60
N GLY A 82 7.72 22.96 -6.93
CA GLY A 82 6.80 23.77 -7.74
C GLY A 82 5.58 23.00 -8.29
N ARG A 83 5.51 21.68 -8.09
CA ARG A 83 4.52 20.79 -8.75
C ARG A 83 3.75 19.89 -7.78
N LEU A 84 4.33 19.63 -6.61
CA LEU A 84 3.75 18.90 -5.49
C LEU A 84 3.73 19.79 -4.25
N ASP A 85 2.79 19.53 -3.36
CA ASP A 85 2.65 20.13 -2.04
C ASP A 85 3.61 19.52 -0.98
N TYR A 86 4.48 18.59 -1.41
CA TYR A 86 5.52 17.97 -0.60
C TYR A 86 6.82 17.74 -1.39
N ALA A 87 7.93 17.59 -0.66
CA ALA A 87 9.23 17.27 -1.23
C ALA A 87 9.59 15.81 -0.92
N PRO A 88 9.70 14.91 -1.92
CA PRO A 88 10.16 13.56 -1.67
C PRO A 88 11.63 13.57 -1.22
N PRO A 89 12.02 12.76 -0.23
CA PRO A 89 13.43 12.52 0.07
C PRO A 89 14.09 11.81 -1.13
N VAL A 90 15.21 12.37 -1.59
CA VAL A 90 15.98 11.85 -2.73
C VAL A 90 17.34 11.46 -2.21
N GLU A 91 17.62 10.16 -2.25
CA GLU A 91 18.88 9.59 -1.75
C GLU A 91 19.77 9.14 -2.90
N ASP A 92 21.06 9.38 -2.77
CA ASP A 92 22.05 8.85 -3.70
C ASP A 92 22.42 7.42 -3.28
N LEU A 93 21.98 6.46 -4.09
CA LEU A 93 22.22 5.03 -3.93
C LEU A 93 23.20 4.48 -4.98
N SER A 94 23.92 5.35 -5.70
CA SER A 94 24.91 4.97 -6.72
C SER A 94 26.00 4.06 -6.17
N ALA A 95 26.51 4.34 -4.96
CA ALA A 95 27.50 3.52 -4.26
C ALA A 95 27.00 2.10 -3.94
N SER A 96 25.68 1.89 -3.91
CA SER A 96 25.04 0.59 -3.70
C SER A 96 24.59 -0.07 -5.01
N GLY A 97 24.96 0.50 -6.17
CA GLY A 97 24.61 -0.02 -7.49
C GLY A 97 23.25 0.43 -8.01
N PHE A 98 22.61 1.39 -7.36
CA PHE A 98 21.31 1.94 -7.74
C PHE A 98 21.42 3.45 -8.03
N PRO A 99 22.09 3.86 -9.13
CA PRO A 99 22.17 5.27 -9.47
C PRO A 99 20.77 5.85 -9.74
N LEU A 100 20.53 7.05 -9.21
CA LEU A 100 19.35 7.85 -9.55
C LEU A 100 19.49 8.34 -11.00
N ALA A 101 18.50 8.05 -11.83
CA ALA A 101 18.43 8.53 -13.20
C ALA A 101 17.65 9.84 -13.33
N GLY A 102 16.71 10.11 -12.42
CA GLY A 102 15.93 11.33 -12.41
C GLY A 102 14.63 11.21 -11.64
N GLY A 103 13.68 12.08 -11.98
CA GLY A 103 12.33 12.03 -11.43
C GLY A 103 11.27 12.41 -12.46
N ARG A 104 10.04 11.98 -12.19
CA ARG A 104 8.84 12.37 -12.92
C ARG A 104 7.66 12.58 -11.97
N LEU A 105 6.61 13.22 -12.46
CA LEU A 105 5.34 13.33 -11.75
C LEU A 105 4.32 12.42 -12.41
N ASP A 106 3.64 11.59 -11.61
CA ASP A 106 2.60 10.70 -12.12
C ASP A 106 1.34 10.76 -11.26
N TYR A 107 0.31 10.05 -11.68
CA TYR A 107 -0.96 9.93 -10.97
C TYR A 107 -1.21 8.48 -10.56
N VAL A 108 -1.37 8.27 -9.25
CA VAL A 108 -1.76 6.96 -8.68
C VAL A 108 -2.96 7.20 -7.77
N GLY A 109 -4.04 6.46 -7.98
CA GLY A 109 -5.30 6.60 -7.25
C GLY A 109 -5.94 7.99 -7.42
N GLY A 110 -5.74 8.64 -8.57
CA GLY A 110 -6.26 9.99 -8.85
C GLY A 110 -5.52 11.13 -8.14
N ARG A 111 -4.38 10.86 -7.50
CA ARG A 111 -3.55 11.87 -6.82
C ARG A 111 -2.18 11.97 -7.48
N ARG A 112 -1.60 13.18 -7.47
CA ARG A 112 -0.23 13.43 -7.93
C ARG A 112 0.77 12.78 -6.98
N VAL A 113 1.68 11.98 -7.55
CA VAL A 113 2.70 11.25 -6.82
C VAL A 113 4.07 11.54 -7.44
N ALA A 114 5.07 11.75 -6.59
CA ALA A 114 6.46 11.84 -7.06
C ALA A 114 6.95 10.45 -7.45
N VAL A 115 7.58 10.33 -8.61
CA VAL A 115 8.27 9.10 -9.02
C VAL A 115 9.75 9.40 -9.16
N LEU A 116 10.56 8.68 -8.41
CA LEU A 116 12.02 8.69 -8.51
C LEU A 116 12.44 7.49 -9.36
N VAL A 117 13.23 7.74 -10.39
CA VAL A 117 13.65 6.71 -11.33
C VAL A 117 15.07 6.31 -11.00
N TYR A 118 15.25 5.09 -10.51
CA TYR A 118 16.56 4.48 -10.27
C TYR A 118 16.85 3.45 -11.35
N ARG A 119 18.13 3.12 -11.53
CA ARG A 119 18.55 2.03 -12.43
C ARG A 119 19.24 0.93 -11.65
N TYR A 120 19.00 -0.31 -12.06
CA TYR A 120 19.77 -1.46 -11.62
C TYR A 120 20.26 -2.21 -12.86
N ARG A 121 21.55 -2.06 -13.18
CA ARG A 121 22.12 -2.52 -14.46
C ARG A 121 21.34 -1.92 -15.64
N GLN A 122 20.62 -2.74 -16.40
CA GLN A 122 19.77 -2.31 -17.52
C GLN A 122 18.30 -2.11 -17.13
N HIS A 123 17.91 -2.54 -15.92
CA HIS A 123 16.54 -2.48 -15.42
C HIS A 123 16.25 -1.12 -14.80
N VAL A 124 14.99 -0.70 -14.92
CA VAL A 124 14.50 0.55 -14.32
C VAL A 124 13.73 0.18 -13.05
N ILE A 125 13.95 0.95 -11.99
CA ILE A 125 13.21 0.85 -10.74
C ILE A 125 12.50 2.18 -10.54
N ASP A 126 11.18 2.16 -10.72
CA ASP A 126 10.33 3.31 -10.47
C ASP A 126 9.87 3.32 -9.03
N VAL A 127 10.19 4.40 -8.32
CA VAL A 127 9.93 4.54 -6.90
C VAL A 127 8.97 5.68 -6.66
N TYR A 128 7.71 5.33 -6.40
CA TYR A 128 6.62 6.24 -6.11
C TYR A 128 6.65 6.62 -4.63
N VAL A 129 6.68 7.91 -4.34
CA VAL A 129 6.80 8.44 -2.98
C VAL A 129 5.68 9.42 -2.71
N ARG A 130 4.99 9.24 -1.58
CA ARG A 130 3.97 10.20 -1.10
C ARG A 130 3.98 10.31 0.43
N PRO A 131 3.42 11.37 1.04
CA PRO A 131 3.30 11.49 2.49
C PRO A 131 2.53 10.31 3.13
N ALA A 132 3.07 9.78 4.22
CA ALA A 132 2.38 8.78 5.02
C ALA A 132 1.23 9.46 5.79
N GLY A 133 0.04 8.87 5.77
CA GLY A 133 -1.13 9.37 6.51
C GLY A 133 -2.23 10.02 5.66
N GLU A 134 -2.01 10.26 4.37
CA GLU A 134 -3.07 10.77 3.46
C GLU A 134 -4.04 9.67 2.96
N GLY A 135 -4.21 8.60 3.74
CA GLY A 135 -5.06 7.45 3.43
C GLY A 135 -5.00 6.43 4.56
N ARG A 136 -5.77 5.34 4.44
CA ARG A 136 -5.69 4.28 5.45
C ARG A 136 -4.31 3.63 5.44
N ALA A 137 -3.71 3.52 6.63
CA ALA A 137 -2.48 2.78 6.85
C ALA A 137 -2.63 1.37 6.27
N ARG A 138 -1.81 1.07 5.27
CA ARG A 138 -1.75 -0.25 4.65
C ARG A 138 -0.61 -1.02 5.29
N ALA A 139 -0.62 -2.35 5.23
CA ALA A 139 0.54 -3.14 5.65
C ALA A 139 1.65 -3.01 4.61
N ALA A 140 2.91 -3.19 5.03
CA ALA A 140 3.98 -3.41 4.07
C ALA A 140 3.73 -4.75 3.33
N TYR A 141 4.02 -4.80 2.03
CA TYR A 141 3.84 -6.02 1.25
C TYR A 141 4.81 -6.03 0.08
N THR A 142 5.19 -7.24 -0.33
CA THR A 142 5.97 -7.51 -1.54
C THR A 142 5.16 -8.47 -2.39
N THR A 143 5.01 -8.19 -3.68
CA THR A 143 4.23 -9.02 -4.61
C THR A 143 4.83 -8.97 -6.01
N VAL A 144 4.37 -9.86 -6.88
CA VAL A 144 4.70 -9.86 -8.31
C VAL A 144 3.40 -9.80 -9.09
N SER A 145 3.28 -8.86 -10.02
CA SER A 145 2.11 -8.72 -10.89
C SER A 145 2.55 -8.47 -12.33
N GLN A 146 1.97 -9.21 -13.28
CA GLN A 146 2.27 -9.08 -14.71
C GLN A 146 3.78 -9.18 -15.05
N GLY A 147 4.55 -9.93 -14.26
CA GLY A 147 6.01 -10.06 -14.44
C GLY A 147 6.85 -8.93 -13.81
N TYR A 148 6.22 -7.95 -13.19
CA TYR A 148 6.90 -6.86 -12.47
C TYR A 148 6.91 -7.15 -10.97
N ALA A 149 8.06 -6.94 -10.32
CA ALA A 149 8.19 -6.99 -8.88
C ALA A 149 7.73 -5.66 -8.26
N LEU A 150 6.91 -5.74 -7.22
CA LEU A 150 6.41 -4.60 -6.46
C LEU A 150 6.73 -4.76 -4.97
N ASP A 151 7.17 -3.69 -4.35
CA ASP A 151 7.35 -3.61 -2.90
C ASP A 151 6.78 -2.30 -2.36
N ARG A 152 6.13 -2.38 -1.20
CA ARG A 152 5.46 -1.25 -0.55
C ARG A 152 5.86 -1.19 0.90
N TRP A 153 6.32 -0.03 1.35
CA TRP A 153 6.70 0.20 2.75
C TRP A 153 6.50 1.66 3.17
N ASP A 154 6.57 1.91 4.47
CA ASP A 154 6.52 3.25 5.04
C ASP A 154 7.86 3.55 5.72
N ALA A 155 8.47 4.69 5.39
CA ALA A 155 9.76 5.13 5.94
C ALA A 155 9.90 6.65 5.88
N ALA A 156 10.52 7.25 6.89
CA ALA A 156 10.77 8.70 6.99
C ALA A 156 9.51 9.57 6.79
N GLY A 157 8.35 9.13 7.30
CA GLY A 157 7.09 9.85 7.16
C GLY A 157 6.48 9.80 5.75
N MET A 158 7.00 8.94 4.87
CA MET A 158 6.53 8.74 3.49
C MET A 158 6.12 7.28 3.28
N THR A 159 5.12 7.06 2.43
CA THR A 159 4.83 5.77 1.81
C THR A 159 5.58 5.65 0.50
N TRP A 160 6.26 4.52 0.33
CA TRP A 160 7.06 4.16 -0.82
C TRP A 160 6.43 2.97 -1.53
N TRP A 161 6.35 3.03 -2.87
CA TRP A 161 6.15 1.87 -3.72
C TRP A 161 7.30 1.81 -4.71
N ALA A 162 7.92 0.65 -4.86
CA ALA A 162 8.91 0.42 -5.91
C ALA A 162 8.39 -0.64 -6.87
N VAL A 163 8.55 -0.37 -8.18
CA VAL A 163 8.16 -1.27 -9.27
C VAL A 163 9.36 -1.46 -10.18
N THR A 164 9.63 -2.71 -10.56
CA THR A 164 10.70 -3.03 -11.50
C THR A 164 10.40 -4.30 -12.29
N ASP A 165 10.97 -4.38 -13.49
CA ASP A 165 11.04 -5.58 -14.32
C ASP A 165 12.19 -6.53 -13.90
N ALA A 166 13.02 -6.10 -12.93
CA ALA A 166 14.08 -6.93 -12.36
C ALA A 166 13.52 -8.01 -11.41
N GLU A 167 14.40 -8.96 -11.05
CA GLU A 167 14.07 -10.02 -10.10
C GLU A 167 13.75 -9.46 -8.70
N PRO A 168 12.82 -10.05 -7.91
CA PRO A 168 12.45 -9.55 -6.58
C PRO A 168 13.62 -9.36 -5.60
N SER A 169 14.71 -10.12 -5.78
CA SER A 169 15.94 -10.00 -5.01
C SER A 169 16.61 -8.62 -5.18
N ALA A 170 16.56 -8.04 -6.39
CA ALA A 170 17.08 -6.71 -6.67
C ALA A 170 16.26 -5.63 -5.93
N LEU A 171 14.95 -5.81 -5.85
CA LEU A 171 14.06 -4.90 -5.13
C LEU A 171 14.29 -4.93 -3.62
N ALA A 172 14.52 -6.12 -3.06
CA ALA A 172 14.90 -6.29 -1.65
C ALA A 172 16.26 -5.63 -1.33
N ALA A 173 17.24 -5.78 -2.22
CA ALA A 173 18.54 -5.12 -2.09
C ALA A 173 18.42 -3.59 -2.16
N PHE A 174 17.62 -3.07 -3.10
CA PHE A 174 17.31 -1.64 -3.22
C PHE A 174 16.72 -1.09 -1.92
N ARG A 175 15.68 -1.75 -1.38
CA ARG A 175 15.04 -1.35 -0.13
C ARG A 175 16.01 -1.32 1.04
N THR A 176 16.88 -2.32 1.14
CA THR A 176 17.90 -2.38 2.20
C THR A 176 18.87 -1.20 2.11
N ALA A 177 19.33 -0.86 0.90
CA ALA A 177 20.21 0.28 0.67
C ALA A 177 19.53 1.62 1.02
N LEU A 178 18.27 1.80 0.60
CA LEU A 178 17.50 2.99 0.91
C LEU A 178 17.25 3.14 2.42
N ASP A 179 16.82 2.07 3.09
CA ASP A 179 16.56 2.09 4.54
C ASP A 179 17.83 2.38 5.34
N ALA A 180 19.00 1.97 4.86
CA ALA A 180 20.28 2.35 5.46
C ALA A 180 20.54 3.86 5.34
N ARG A 181 20.30 4.46 4.16
CA ARG A 181 20.49 5.91 3.96
C ARG A 181 19.47 6.75 4.73
N LEU A 182 18.19 6.38 4.70
CA LEU A 182 17.13 7.08 5.43
C LEU A 182 17.29 7.03 6.95
N ARG A 183 18.01 6.03 7.48
CA ARG A 183 18.40 5.97 8.90
C ARG A 183 19.60 6.86 9.19
N GLY A 184 20.63 6.83 8.34
CA GLY A 184 21.83 7.67 8.49
C GLY A 184 21.52 9.18 8.45
N ALA A 185 20.63 9.60 7.54
CA ALA A 185 20.20 11.00 7.44
C ALA A 185 19.40 11.52 8.64
N ARG A 186 18.97 10.63 9.55
CA ARG A 186 18.25 10.99 10.79
C ARG A 186 19.18 11.16 12.00
N SER A 187 20.44 10.73 11.87
CA SER A 187 21.44 10.75 12.94
C SER A 187 22.46 11.89 12.82
N GLU A 188 22.36 12.70 11.76
CA GLU A 188 23.10 13.96 11.57
C GLU A 188 22.18 15.15 11.88
#